data_AF-A0A093Z0J8-F1
#
_entry.id   AF-A0A093Z0J8-F1
#
_cell.length_a   1.000
_cell.length_b   1.000
_cell.length_c   1.000
_cell.angle_alpha   90.00
_cell.angle_beta   90.00
_cell.angle_gamma   90.00
#
_symmetry.space_group_name_H-M   'P 1'
#
loop_
_entity.id
_entity.type
_entity.pdbx_description
1 polymer ?
#
loop_
_entity_poly.entity_id
_entity_poly.type
_entity_poly.pdbx_seq_one_letter_code
_entity_poly.pdbx_strand_id
1 'polypeptide(L)'
;MERMWQERADYGHFFYRIPNGESAADAYDRVSGFNESLWRQFGEDDFASVCVLVTHGLMSRVFLMKWYHFSVEYFEDLRNVNHCEFLIMRKHEDSGKYVLENKLRTWSELARERLLKEKSEKELAEEKAAKDSIPSPMSATMGGVVAMKPGDLPPTPAVPKKKQW
;
A
#
# COMPACT_ATOMS: atom_id res chain seq x y z
N MET A 1 12.41 -13.40 23.47
CA MET A 1 11.64 -12.34 22.77
C MET A 1 11.23 -12.82 21.39
N GLU A 2 12.16 -13.25 20.52
CA GLU A 2 11.83 -13.78 19.18
C GLU A 2 10.86 -14.97 19.20
N ARG A 3 11.03 -15.93 20.12
CA ARG A 3 10.12 -17.10 20.22
C ARG A 3 8.66 -16.72 20.53
N MET A 4 8.44 -15.74 21.41
CA MET A 4 7.09 -15.23 21.73
C MET A 4 6.45 -14.50 20.53
N TRP A 5 7.25 -13.80 19.71
CA TRP A 5 6.73 -13.07 18.57
C TRP A 5 6.33 -14.01 17.42
N GLN A 6 7.07 -15.10 17.24
CA GLN A 6 6.69 -16.19 16.33
C GLN A 6 5.44 -16.91 16.81
N GLU A 7 5.38 -17.33 18.07
CA GLU A 7 4.17 -17.96 18.62
C GLU A 7 2.94 -17.05 18.52
N ARG A 8 3.10 -15.74 18.74
CA ARG A 8 2.03 -14.76 18.59
C ARG A 8 1.57 -14.60 17.13
N ALA A 9 2.50 -14.68 16.17
CA ALA A 9 2.17 -14.60 14.76
C ALA A 9 1.45 -15.88 14.29
N ASP A 10 1.84 -17.05 14.81
CA ASP A 10 1.26 -18.34 14.44
C ASP A 10 -0.12 -18.57 15.08
N TYR A 11 -0.34 -18.11 16.32
CA TYR A 11 -1.59 -18.30 17.07
C TYR A 11 -2.65 -17.22 16.79
N GLY A 12 -2.24 -16.07 16.26
CA GLY A 12 -3.09 -14.89 16.07
C GLY A 12 -2.98 -13.89 17.23
N HIS A 13 -2.89 -12.61 16.90
CA HIS A 13 -2.74 -11.52 17.86
C HIS A 13 -3.95 -11.34 18.80
N PHE A 14 -5.12 -11.85 18.42
CA PHE A 14 -6.37 -11.66 19.14
C PHE A 14 -6.45 -12.57 20.37
N PHE A 15 -6.14 -13.87 20.20
CA PHE A 15 -6.23 -14.86 21.27
C PHE A 15 -4.92 -15.10 22.01
N TYR A 16 -3.76 -14.76 21.42
CA TYR A 16 -2.49 -14.98 22.08
C TYR A 16 -2.37 -14.14 23.36
N ARG A 17 -2.19 -14.82 24.49
CA ARG A 17 -1.97 -14.20 25.80
C ARG A 17 -0.49 -14.24 26.16
N ILE A 18 0.09 -13.07 26.33
CA ILE A 18 1.48 -12.94 26.80
C ILE A 18 1.54 -13.39 28.28
N PRO A 19 2.60 -14.09 28.73
CA PRO A 19 2.76 -14.43 30.15
C PRO A 19 2.68 -13.18 31.04
N ASN A 20 1.82 -13.22 32.07
CA ASN A 20 1.49 -12.09 32.94
C ASN A 20 0.91 -10.85 32.23
N GLY A 21 0.50 -11.00 30.97
CA GLY A 21 -0.14 -9.96 30.17
C GLY A 21 -1.55 -10.34 29.76
N GLU A 22 -2.12 -9.49 28.92
CA GLU A 22 -3.47 -9.64 28.39
C GLU A 22 -3.44 -9.94 26.90
N SER A 23 -4.45 -10.66 26.44
CA SER A 23 -4.77 -10.86 25.02
C SER A 23 -5.65 -9.73 24.49
N ALA A 24 -5.83 -9.65 23.17
CA ALA A 24 -6.78 -8.67 22.63
C ALA A 24 -8.24 -9.04 22.93
N ALA A 25 -8.53 -10.33 23.13
CA ALA A 25 -9.84 -10.78 23.61
C ALA A 25 -10.15 -10.26 25.02
N ASP A 26 -9.16 -10.23 25.93
CA ASP A 26 -9.33 -9.65 27.27
C ASP A 26 -9.62 -8.15 27.20
N ALA A 27 -8.98 -7.45 26.26
CA ALA A 27 -9.29 -6.05 25.98
C ALA A 27 -10.68 -5.87 25.37
N TYR A 28 -11.13 -6.79 24.50
CA TYR A 28 -12.45 -6.77 23.87
C TYR A 28 -13.59 -6.79 24.89
N ASP A 29 -13.45 -7.58 25.96
CA ASP A 29 -14.44 -7.65 27.03
C ASP A 29 -14.56 -6.31 27.77
N ARG A 30 -13.44 -5.65 28.08
CA ARG A 30 -13.46 -4.32 28.71
C ARG A 30 -14.06 -3.25 27.82
N VAL A 31 -13.72 -3.30 26.53
CA VAL A 31 -14.26 -2.39 25.52
C VAL A 31 -15.75 -2.56 25.36
N SER A 32 -16.26 -3.79 25.51
CA SER A 32 -17.69 -4.05 25.47
C SER A 32 -18.43 -3.26 26.56
N GLY A 33 -17.96 -3.33 27.80
CA GLY A 33 -18.56 -2.56 28.90
C GLY A 33 -18.41 -1.04 28.73
N PHE A 34 -17.28 -0.58 28.19
CA PHE A 34 -17.09 0.82 27.85
C PHE A 34 -18.08 1.31 26.78
N ASN A 35 -18.24 0.55 25.69
CA ASN A 35 -19.14 0.90 24.59
C ASN A 35 -20.60 0.98 25.04
N GLU A 36 -21.05 0.06 25.89
CA GLU A 36 -22.40 0.11 26.45
C GLU A 36 -22.63 1.37 27.29
N SER A 37 -21.66 1.75 28.11
CA SER A 37 -21.74 2.96 28.93
C SER A 37 -21.72 4.22 28.07
N LEU A 38 -20.84 4.27 27.07
CA LEU A 38 -20.73 5.37 26.13
C LEU A 38 -22.01 5.55 25.30
N TRP A 39 -22.59 4.46 24.83
CA TRP A 39 -23.83 4.49 24.05
C TRP A 39 -25.02 5.03 24.85
N ARG A 40 -25.09 4.72 26.15
CA ARG A 40 -26.12 5.30 27.04
C ARG A 40 -25.94 6.81 27.19
N GLN A 41 -24.70 7.27 27.38
CA GLN A 41 -24.40 8.70 27.48
C GLN A 41 -24.76 9.47 26.21
N PHE A 42 -24.60 8.87 25.03
CA PHE A 42 -25.03 9.50 23.76
C PHE A 42 -26.54 9.79 23.68
N GLY A 43 -27.35 9.18 24.55
CA GLY A 43 -28.79 9.45 24.64
C GLY A 43 -29.16 10.58 25.60
N GLU A 44 -28.19 11.17 26.31
CA GLU A 44 -28.43 12.29 27.21
C GLU A 44 -28.47 13.61 26.43
N ASP A 45 -29.45 14.48 26.75
CA ASP A 45 -29.65 15.75 26.04
C ASP A 45 -28.48 16.74 26.19
N ASP A 46 -27.68 16.60 27.26
CA ASP A 46 -26.51 17.44 27.56
C ASP A 46 -25.20 16.83 27.02
N PHE A 47 -25.26 15.72 26.28
CA PHE A 47 -24.05 15.11 25.74
C PHE A 47 -23.47 15.94 24.59
N ALA A 48 -22.14 16.13 24.59
CA ALA A 48 -21.45 16.93 23.60
C ALA A 48 -21.66 16.39 22.17
N SER A 49 -21.80 17.30 21.20
CA SER A 49 -21.98 16.96 19.78
C SER A 49 -20.79 16.20 19.17
N VAL A 50 -19.60 16.33 19.77
CA VAL A 50 -18.36 15.67 19.34
C VAL A 50 -17.71 14.99 20.55
N CYS A 51 -17.49 13.68 20.44
CA CYS A 51 -16.74 12.88 21.41
C CYS A 51 -15.35 12.56 20.86
N VAL A 52 -14.30 12.84 21.65
CA VAL A 52 -12.91 12.53 21.28
C VAL A 52 -12.38 11.44 22.22
N LEU A 53 -12.05 10.28 21.65
CA LEU A 53 -11.43 9.17 22.37
C LEU A 53 -9.94 9.11 22.05
N VAL A 54 -9.09 9.24 23.07
CA VAL A 54 -7.63 9.09 22.95
C VAL A 54 -7.23 7.74 23.51
N THR A 55 -6.55 6.92 22.70
CA THR A 55 -6.18 5.56 23.10
C THR A 55 -4.95 5.03 22.34
N HIS A 56 -4.61 3.75 22.53
CA HIS A 56 -3.50 3.06 21.88
C HIS A 56 -3.93 2.32 20.61
N GLY A 57 -3.00 2.06 19.69
CA GLY A 57 -3.32 1.47 18.39
C GLY A 57 -4.03 0.10 18.46
N LEU A 58 -3.61 -0.79 19.36
CA LEU A 58 -4.32 -2.07 19.59
C LEU A 58 -5.74 -1.80 20.09
N MET A 59 -5.88 -0.86 21.01
CA MET A 59 -7.18 -0.53 21.61
C MET A 59 -8.13 0.08 20.59
N SER A 60 -7.65 0.95 19.69
CA SER A 60 -8.44 1.47 18.58
C SER A 60 -9.00 0.36 17.69
N ARG A 61 -8.19 -0.66 17.39
CA ARG A 61 -8.64 -1.81 16.58
C ARG A 61 -9.70 -2.62 17.31
N VAL A 62 -9.51 -2.88 18.61
CA VAL A 62 -10.49 -3.61 19.44
C VAL A 62 -11.79 -2.82 19.58
N PHE A 63 -11.70 -1.51 19.75
CA PHE A 63 -12.85 -0.60 19.75
C PHE A 63 -13.66 -0.72 18.46
N LEU A 64 -13.01 -0.61 17.30
CA LEU A 64 -13.67 -0.74 16.00
C LEU A 64 -14.25 -2.15 15.79
N MET A 65 -13.52 -3.20 16.19
CA MET A 65 -14.01 -4.57 16.12
C MET A 65 -15.30 -4.74 16.93
N LYS A 66 -15.34 -4.22 18.16
CA LYS A 66 -16.53 -4.28 19.00
C LYS A 66 -17.67 -3.43 18.43
N TRP A 67 -17.37 -2.25 17.92
CA TRP A 67 -18.36 -1.30 17.42
C TRP A 67 -19.05 -1.75 16.14
N TYR A 68 -18.27 -2.28 15.20
CA TYR A 68 -18.73 -2.70 13.88
C TYR A 68 -18.95 -4.22 13.75
N HIS A 69 -18.75 -4.96 14.84
CA HIS A 69 -18.84 -6.42 14.88
C HIS A 69 -17.95 -7.09 13.83
N PHE A 70 -16.70 -6.61 13.70
CA PHE A 70 -15.75 -7.24 12.79
C PHE A 70 -15.43 -8.66 13.23
N SER A 71 -15.17 -9.52 12.24
CA SER A 71 -14.72 -10.88 12.50
C SER A 71 -13.28 -10.88 13.03
N VAL A 72 -12.89 -11.97 13.69
CA VAL A 72 -11.52 -12.12 14.20
C VAL A 72 -10.52 -12.13 13.04
N GLU A 73 -10.86 -12.75 11.92
CA GLU A 73 -10.02 -12.82 10.72
C GLU A 73 -9.76 -11.42 10.15
N TYR A 74 -10.80 -10.58 10.07
CA TYR A 74 -10.61 -9.20 9.64
C TYR A 74 -9.78 -8.41 10.66
N PHE A 75 -10.00 -8.62 11.95
CA PHE A 75 -9.19 -8.00 12.99
C PHE A 75 -7.71 -8.36 12.83
N GLU A 76 -7.35 -9.63 12.63
CA GLU A 76 -5.96 -10.06 12.42
C GLU A 76 -5.32 -9.45 11.18
N ASP A 77 -6.10 -9.30 10.10
CA ASP A 77 -5.64 -8.68 8.85
C ASP A 77 -5.42 -7.16 9.00
N LEU A 78 -6.07 -6.50 9.97
CA LEU A 78 -5.89 -5.06 10.21
C LEU A 78 -4.47 -4.73 10.66
N ARG A 79 -3.88 -3.74 9.98
CA ARG A 79 -2.62 -3.13 10.41
C ARG A 79 -2.86 -2.19 11.58
N ASN A 80 -1.81 -1.96 12.35
CA ASN A 80 -1.86 -1.00 13.44
C ASN A 80 -2.05 0.43 12.92
N VAL A 81 -2.84 1.21 13.65
CA VAL A 81 -3.04 2.65 13.41
C VAL A 81 -1.72 3.38 13.63
N ASN A 82 -1.40 4.37 12.80
CA ASN A 82 -0.18 5.16 12.95
C ASN A 82 -0.25 6.04 14.20
N HIS A 83 0.89 6.52 14.66
CA HIS A 83 0.94 7.51 15.73
C HIS A 83 0.16 8.77 15.34
N CYS A 84 -0.69 9.24 16.25
CA CYS A 84 -1.51 10.45 16.09
C CYS A 84 -2.43 10.43 14.85
N GLU A 85 -2.77 9.26 14.31
CA GLU A 85 -3.75 9.12 13.24
C GLU A 85 -5.17 9.18 13.81
N PHE A 86 -6.02 9.97 13.17
CA PHE A 86 -7.42 10.12 13.55
C PHE A 86 -8.27 9.02 12.92
N LEU A 87 -9.17 8.44 13.73
CA LEU A 87 -10.26 7.60 13.26
C LEU A 87 -11.56 8.36 13.45
N ILE A 88 -12.26 8.64 12.35
CA ILE A 88 -13.45 9.46 12.31
C ILE A 88 -14.66 8.57 12.06
N MET A 89 -15.58 8.59 13.02
CA MET A 89 -16.85 7.90 12.96
C MET A 89 -17.96 8.93 12.93
N ARG A 90 -18.66 9.06 11.80
CA ARG A 90 -19.74 10.03 11.62
C ARG A 90 -21.09 9.38 11.84
N LYS A 91 -21.91 9.98 12.71
CA LYS A 91 -23.30 9.57 12.87
C LYS A 91 -24.09 9.94 11.61
N HIS A 92 -24.74 8.96 11.01
CA HIS A 92 -25.66 9.17 9.89
C HIS A 92 -27.02 9.59 10.43
N GLU A 93 -27.57 10.70 9.95
CA GLU A 93 -28.82 11.29 10.46
C GLU A 93 -30.00 10.32 10.31
N ASP A 94 -30.13 9.67 9.16
CA ASP A 94 -31.29 8.80 8.89
C ASP A 94 -31.30 7.48 9.69
N SER A 95 -30.11 6.91 9.97
CA SER A 95 -30.02 5.56 10.57
C SER A 95 -29.60 5.59 12.04
N GLY A 96 -29.10 6.72 12.53
CA GLY A 96 -28.51 6.84 13.86
C GLY A 96 -27.21 6.05 14.06
N LYS A 97 -26.72 5.35 13.01
CA LYS A 97 -25.50 4.53 13.05
C LYS A 97 -24.28 5.39 12.76
N TYR A 98 -23.16 5.00 13.34
CA TYR A 98 -21.87 5.63 13.08
C TYR A 98 -21.17 4.93 11.92
N VAL A 99 -20.83 5.67 10.86
CA VAL A 99 -20.08 5.18 9.70
C VAL A 99 -18.61 5.59 9.84
N LEU A 100 -17.70 4.64 9.63
CA LEU A 100 -16.26 4.89 9.66
C LEU A 100 -15.83 5.53 8.34
N GLU A 101 -15.30 6.74 8.38
CA GLU A 101 -14.82 7.44 7.17
C GLU A 101 -13.43 6.96 6.73
N ASN A 102 -12.62 6.48 7.69
CA ASN A 102 -11.27 6.04 7.43
C ASN A 102 -11.23 4.73 6.63
N LYS A 103 -10.40 4.70 5.59
CA LYS A 103 -9.97 3.44 4.98
C LYS A 103 -8.93 2.77 5.88
N LEU A 104 -9.34 1.70 6.57
CA LEU A 104 -8.43 0.90 7.37
C LEU A 104 -7.44 0.14 6.47
N ARG A 105 -6.19 0.06 6.90
CA ARG A 105 -5.11 -0.61 6.18
C ARG A 105 -5.06 -2.07 6.58
N THR A 106 -4.94 -2.99 5.63
CA THR A 106 -4.78 -4.42 5.93
C THR A 106 -3.46 -5.00 5.41
N TRP A 107 -3.06 -6.14 5.97
CA TRP A 107 -1.89 -6.89 5.52
C TRP A 107 -2.14 -7.54 4.16
N SER A 108 -3.35 -8.03 3.91
CA SER A 108 -3.76 -8.62 2.63
C SER A 108 -3.71 -7.61 1.48
N GLU A 109 -4.17 -6.37 1.72
CA GLU A 109 -4.05 -5.29 0.73
C GLU A 109 -2.58 -4.99 0.42
N LEU A 110 -1.74 -4.86 1.45
CA LEU A 110 -0.31 -4.61 1.30
C LEU A 110 0.41 -5.74 0.54
N ALA A 111 0.06 -7.00 0.82
CA ALA A 111 0.62 -8.15 0.13
C ALA A 111 0.26 -8.15 -1.36
N ARG A 112 -1.01 -7.85 -1.68
CA ARG A 112 -1.49 -7.75 -3.06
C ARG A 112 -0.77 -6.63 -3.82
N GLU A 113 -0.58 -5.47 -3.21
CA GLU A 113 0.15 -4.34 -3.82
C GLU A 113 1.61 -4.69 -4.13
N ARG A 114 2.29 -5.39 -3.23
CA ARG A 114 3.67 -5.86 -3.46
C ARG A 114 3.75 -6.82 -4.63
N LEU A 115 2.86 -7.81 -4.71
CA LEU A 115 2.82 -8.77 -5.81
C LEU A 115 2.56 -8.10 -7.16
N LEU A 116 1.66 -7.11 -7.20
CA LEU A 116 1.39 -6.34 -8.42
C LEU A 116 2.60 -5.52 -8.86
N LYS A 117 3.32 -4.92 -7.91
CA LYS A 117 4.55 -4.16 -8.19
C LYS A 117 5.67 -5.05 -8.71
N GLU A 118 5.87 -6.23 -8.12
CA GLU A 118 6.85 -7.20 -8.60
C GLU A 118 6.53 -7.70 -10.01
N LYS A 119 5.25 -7.91 -10.33
CA LYS A 119 4.81 -8.29 -11.68
C LYS A 119 5.08 -7.18 -12.68
N SER A 120 4.70 -5.93 -12.38
CA SER A 120 4.93 -4.82 -13.29
C SER A 120 6.42 -4.54 -13.49
N GLU A 121 7.25 -4.69 -12.45
CA GLU A 121 8.71 -4.57 -12.56
C GLU A 121 9.32 -5.67 -13.45
N LYS A 122 8.81 -6.91 -13.35
CA LYS A 122 9.23 -8.01 -14.23
C LYS A 122 8.80 -7.79 -15.68
N GLU A 123 7.57 -7.39 -15.92
CA GLU A 123 7.06 -7.06 -17.26
C GLU A 123 7.86 -5.92 -17.89
N LEU A 124 8.18 -4.87 -17.12
CA LEU A 124 9.03 -3.77 -17.57
C LEU A 124 10.48 -4.21 -17.84
N ALA A 125 11.02 -5.15 -17.06
CA ALA A 125 12.34 -5.70 -17.27
C ALA A 125 12.41 -6.59 -18.53
N GLU A 126 11.37 -7.41 -18.75
CA GLU A 126 11.22 -8.23 -19.96
C GLU A 126 11.04 -7.36 -21.22
N GLU A 127 10.25 -6.29 -21.15
CA GLU A 127 10.08 -5.36 -22.26
C GLU A 127 11.37 -4.59 -22.57
N LYS A 128 12.14 -4.19 -21.55
CA LYS A 128 13.47 -3.61 -21.73
C LYS A 128 14.44 -4.60 -22.37
N ALA A 129 14.50 -5.84 -21.87
CA ALA A 129 15.34 -6.89 -22.45
C ALA A 129 14.94 -7.23 -23.90
N ALA A 130 13.66 -7.16 -24.25
CA ALA A 130 13.17 -7.34 -25.61
C ALA A 130 13.54 -6.17 -26.54
N LYS A 131 13.59 -4.93 -26.02
CA LYS A 131 14.04 -3.74 -26.78
C LYS A 131 15.56 -3.70 -26.97
N ASP A 132 16.32 -4.12 -25.96
CA ASP A 132 17.79 -4.14 -25.99
C ASP A 132 18.36 -5.30 -26.82
N SER A 133 17.56 -6.34 -27.11
CA SER A 133 17.97 -7.51 -27.91
C SER A 133 17.75 -7.37 -29.42
N ILE A 134 17.23 -6.24 -29.91
CA ILE A 134 17.19 -5.93 -31.35
C ILE A 134 18.54 -5.30 -31.75
N PRO A 135 19.42 -5.97 -32.51
CA PRO A 135 20.70 -5.38 -32.91
C PRO A 135 20.45 -4.24 -33.91
N SER A 136 21.05 -3.07 -33.69
CA SER A 136 21.05 -1.99 -34.68
C SER A 136 21.77 -2.42 -35.97
N PRO A 137 21.21 -2.19 -37.17
CA PRO A 137 21.79 -2.64 -38.43
C PRO A 137 22.84 -1.64 -38.92
N MET A 138 23.95 -1.44 -38.20
CA MET A 138 25.10 -0.67 -38.70
C MET A 138 26.42 -1.17 -38.11
N SER A 139 26.93 -2.29 -38.63
CA SER A 139 28.35 -2.64 -38.49
C SER A 139 28.81 -3.64 -39.57
N ALA A 140 28.56 -3.34 -40.84
CA ALA A 140 29.13 -4.14 -41.94
C ALA A 140 29.45 -3.28 -43.17
N THR A 141 30.56 -2.54 -43.13
CA THR A 141 31.35 -2.25 -44.35
C THR A 141 32.77 -1.82 -43.98
N MET A 142 33.68 -2.78 -43.81
CA MET A 142 35.13 -2.57 -43.98
C MET A 142 35.51 -3.16 -45.33
N GLY A 143 35.17 -2.45 -46.41
CA GLY A 143 35.71 -2.70 -47.75
C GLY A 143 36.98 -1.87 -47.92
N GLY A 144 38.11 -2.54 -48.13
CA GLY A 144 39.45 -1.96 -48.13
C GLY A 144 39.62 -0.71 -49.01
N VAL A 145 40.25 0.31 -48.44
CA VAL A 145 40.74 1.47 -49.19
C VAL A 145 42.08 1.07 -49.82
N VAL A 146 42.06 0.82 -51.13
CA VAL A 146 43.30 0.75 -51.94
C VAL A 146 43.79 2.19 -52.13
N ALA A 147 45.06 2.44 -51.79
CA ALA A 147 45.69 3.75 -51.93
C ALA A 147 45.73 4.20 -53.40
N MET A 148 45.11 5.36 -53.71
CA MET A 148 45.24 6.04 -55.01
C MET A 148 46.56 6.83 -55.05
N LYS A 149 47.29 6.72 -56.17
CA LYS A 149 48.52 7.48 -56.44
C LYS A 149 48.18 8.94 -56.81
N PRO A 150 49.10 9.91 -56.59
CA PRO A 150 48.85 11.31 -56.90
C PRO A 150 48.77 11.51 -58.41
N GLY A 151 47.60 11.85 -58.95
CA GLY A 151 47.44 12.15 -60.38
C GLY A 151 46.02 12.12 -60.92
N ASP A 152 45.11 11.33 -60.35
CA ASP A 152 43.77 11.15 -60.89
C ASP A 152 42.70 11.84 -60.02
N LEU A 153 42.48 13.13 -60.26
CA LEU A 153 41.30 13.84 -59.77
C LEU A 153 40.21 13.79 -60.85
N PRO A 154 39.07 13.10 -60.63
CA PRO A 154 37.91 13.26 -61.50
C PRO A 154 37.30 14.66 -61.32
N PRO A 155 36.75 15.27 -62.40
CA PRO A 155 36.25 16.63 -62.35
C PRO A 155 35.04 16.74 -61.39
N THR A 156 35.03 17.78 -60.56
CA THR A 156 33.92 18.10 -59.66
C THR A 156 32.60 18.25 -60.42
N PRO A 157 31.53 17.54 -60.04
CA PRO A 157 30.21 17.77 -60.62
C PRO A 157 29.65 19.13 -60.16
N ALA A 158 29.05 19.87 -61.10
CA ALA A 158 28.43 21.15 -60.84
C ALA A 158 27.26 21.03 -59.84
N VAL A 159 27.21 21.95 -58.87
CA VAL A 159 26.13 22.07 -57.88
C VAL A 159 24.85 22.56 -58.57
N PRO A 160 23.74 21.80 -58.57
CA PRO A 160 22.46 22.34 -59.02
C PRO A 160 21.87 23.24 -57.94
N LYS A 161 21.48 24.46 -58.33
CA LYS A 161 20.85 25.45 -57.45
C LYS A 161 19.52 24.93 -56.89
N LYS A 162 19.32 25.13 -55.58
CA LYS A 162 18.06 24.93 -54.84
C LYS A 162 16.85 25.45 -55.61
N LYS A 163 15.78 24.66 -55.68
CA LYS A 163 14.41 25.18 -55.80
C LYS A 163 13.68 24.86 -54.51
N GLN A 164 13.40 25.94 -53.80
CA GLN A 164 12.59 26.06 -52.61
C GLN A 164 11.13 26.14 -53.06
N TRP A 165 10.36 25.09 -52.79
CA TRP A 165 8.91 25.13 -52.52
C TRP A 165 8.61 23.99 -51.57
#